data_AF-A0A2M6Y0P7-F1
#
_entry.id   AF-A0A2M6Y0P7-F1
#
_cell.length_a   1.000
_cell.length_b   1.000
_cell.length_c   1.000
_cell.angle_alpha   90.00
_cell.angle_beta   90.00
_cell.angle_gamma   90.00
#
_symmetry.space_group_name_H-M   'P 1'
#
loop_
_entity.id
_entity.type
_entity.pdbx_description
1 polymer ?
#
loop_
_entity_poly.entity_id
_entity_poly.type
_entity_poly.pdbx_seq_one_letter_code
_entity_poly.pdbx_strand_id
1 'polypeptide(L)'
;MALSTGAPLAPDPQVEFRESGTSLSVTGRKVITLNYSGKRYMKEQTTTSRERSTNLFEITQQMQVRMQGKVGQKITVNVDYDDTKVDKQDISVVYQGDPSEAVQNIAFGDIDLSLPSTEFVSYNKQLFGIRADIKTGGLKLTFVGSRTKGTTKTKQFTGNTQFQKIDVNDTTYLRRRYYDLTFGNTYRLPIKVNSEKIYIDRQSPAAV
;
A
#
# COMPACT_ATOMS: atom_id res chain seq x y z
N MET A 1 -10.71 -33.61 -42.98
CA MET A 1 -9.58 -32.73 -42.60
C MET A 1 -10.18 -31.42 -42.12
N ALA A 2 -10.11 -31.12 -40.83
CA ALA A 2 -10.60 -29.85 -40.27
C ALA A 2 -9.42 -28.88 -40.18
N LEU A 3 -9.45 -27.83 -41.00
CA LEU A 3 -8.48 -26.75 -40.96
C LEU A 3 -8.89 -25.77 -39.87
N SER A 4 -8.10 -25.72 -38.80
CA SER A 4 -8.18 -24.74 -37.73
C SER A 4 -7.88 -23.35 -38.28
N THR A 5 -8.88 -22.47 -38.30
CA THR A 5 -8.71 -21.04 -38.59
C THR A 5 -8.64 -20.27 -37.27
N GLY A 6 -7.49 -20.35 -36.59
CA GLY A 6 -7.17 -19.45 -35.49
C GLY A 6 -6.84 -18.06 -36.04
N ALA A 7 -7.59 -17.03 -35.64
CA ALA A 7 -7.28 -15.65 -36.00
C ALA A 7 -5.85 -15.30 -35.54
N PRO A 8 -5.04 -14.60 -36.36
CA PRO A 8 -3.71 -14.21 -35.96
C PRO A 8 -3.80 -13.29 -34.74
N LEU A 9 -3.09 -13.66 -33.67
CA LEU A 9 -2.93 -12.81 -32.48
C LEU A 9 -2.26 -11.51 -32.91
N ALA A 10 -2.84 -10.37 -32.53
CA ALA A 10 -2.21 -9.08 -32.76
C ALA A 10 -0.85 -9.05 -32.06
N PRO A 11 0.23 -8.62 -32.72
CA PRO A 11 1.53 -8.52 -32.08
C PRO A 11 1.46 -7.54 -30.91
N ASP A 12 2.14 -7.87 -29.80
CA ASP A 12 2.24 -6.97 -28.65
C ASP A 12 2.83 -5.62 -29.09
N PRO A 13 2.33 -4.48 -28.55
CA PRO A 13 2.85 -3.16 -28.91
C PRO A 13 4.30 -3.02 -28.43
N GLN A 14 5.24 -3.24 -29.33
CA GLN A 14 6.67 -3.00 -29.14
C GLN A 14 7.08 -1.82 -30.01
N VAL A 15 7.60 -0.75 -29.39
CA VAL A 15 8.15 0.39 -30.12
C VAL A 15 9.67 0.25 -30.10
N GLU A 16 10.24 -0.18 -31.23
CA GLU A 16 11.69 -0.35 -31.40
C GLU A 16 12.20 0.77 -32.32
N PHE A 17 12.95 1.73 -31.75
CA PHE A 17 13.64 2.74 -32.53
C PHE A 17 15.07 2.26 -32.80
N ARG A 18 15.24 1.52 -33.89
CA ARG A 18 16.49 0.84 -34.24
C ARG A 18 17.71 1.75 -34.33
N GLU A 19 17.53 3.01 -34.74
CA GLU A 19 18.63 3.98 -34.84
C GLU A 19 19.07 4.56 -33.49
N SER A 20 18.25 4.49 -32.43
CA SER A 20 18.58 5.04 -31.11
C SER A 20 19.02 4.01 -30.07
N GLY A 21 18.97 2.71 -30.40
CA GLY A 21 19.22 1.62 -29.44
C GLY A 21 18.14 1.52 -28.35
N THR A 22 16.95 2.09 -28.58
CA THR A 22 15.84 2.09 -27.63
C THR A 22 14.92 0.91 -27.91
N SER A 23 14.73 0.06 -26.90
CA SER A 23 13.74 -1.02 -26.91
C SER A 23 12.85 -0.85 -25.68
N LEU A 24 11.64 -0.36 -25.89
CA LEU A 24 10.69 -0.11 -24.80
C LEU A 24 9.36 -0.80 -25.11
N SER A 25 8.96 -1.71 -24.24
CA SER A 25 7.62 -2.32 -24.25
C SER A 25 6.74 -1.59 -23.25
N VAL A 26 5.56 -1.18 -23.70
CA VAL A 26 4.58 -0.47 -22.87
C VAL A 26 3.22 -1.11 -23.07
N THR A 27 2.63 -1.60 -21.98
CA THR A 27 1.28 -2.17 -21.97
C THR A 27 0.50 -1.56 -20.82
N GLY A 28 -0.79 -1.32 -21.00
CA GLY A 28 -1.58 -0.74 -19.92
C GLY A 28 -3.01 -0.42 -20.29
N ARG A 29 -3.78 -0.02 -19.29
CA ARG A 29 -5.12 0.52 -19.42
C ARG A 29 -5.31 1.71 -18.49
N LYS A 30 -6.10 2.68 -18.94
CA LYS A 30 -6.59 3.78 -18.10
C LYS A 30 -8.08 3.90 -18.30
N VAL A 31 -8.84 3.79 -17.22
CA VAL A 31 -10.29 3.95 -17.19
C VAL A 31 -10.60 5.21 -16.38
N ILE A 32 -11.44 6.08 -16.95
CA ILE A 32 -11.90 7.30 -16.30
C ILE A 32 -13.42 7.26 -16.33
N THR A 33 -14.04 7.21 -15.14
CA THR A 33 -15.48 7.21 -14.96
C THR A 33 -15.90 8.58 -14.43
N LEU A 34 -16.87 9.20 -15.10
CA LEU A 34 -17.45 10.48 -14.71
C LEU A 34 -18.89 10.24 -14.26
N ASN A 35 -19.16 10.50 -12.99
CA ASN A 35 -20.48 10.40 -12.40
C ASN A 35 -20.99 11.79 -12.05
N TYR A 36 -22.20 12.10 -12.50
CA TYR A 36 -22.92 13.31 -12.11
C TYR A 36 -24.19 12.92 -11.39
N SER A 37 -24.38 13.42 -10.17
CA SER A 37 -25.60 13.22 -9.40
C SER A 37 -26.18 14.55 -8.92
N GLY A 38 -27.48 14.74 -9.16
CA GLY A 38 -28.22 15.91 -8.71
C GLY A 38 -29.35 15.50 -7.78
N LYS A 39 -29.40 16.06 -6.58
CA LYS A 39 -30.58 16.00 -5.72
C LYS A 39 -31.28 17.34 -5.80
N ARG A 40 -32.56 17.37 -6.21
CA ARG A 40 -33.37 18.59 -6.24
C ARG A 40 -34.63 18.42 -5.40
N TYR A 41 -34.80 19.29 -4.41
CA TYR A 41 -36.03 19.32 -3.61
C TYR A 41 -37.06 20.26 -4.25
N MET A 42 -38.33 19.85 -4.26
CA MET A 42 -39.44 20.59 -4.88
C MET A 42 -39.81 21.89 -4.14
N LYS A 43 -39.46 22.01 -2.86
CA LYS A 43 -39.61 23.25 -2.07
C LYS A 43 -38.23 23.70 -1.60
N GLU A 44 -37.82 24.87 -2.06
CA GLU A 44 -36.55 25.50 -1.68
C GLU A 44 -36.63 25.98 -0.22
N GLN A 45 -35.67 25.60 0.62
CA GLN A 45 -35.75 25.81 2.07
C GLN A 45 -34.91 27.00 2.54
N THR A 46 -35.52 27.85 3.35
CA THR A 46 -34.95 29.04 4.00
C THR A 46 -34.44 28.82 5.43
N THR A 47 -34.50 27.59 5.99
CA THR A 47 -34.07 27.25 7.37
C THR A 47 -33.07 26.07 7.45
N THR A 48 -32.31 25.96 8.54
CA THR A 48 -31.08 25.16 8.69
C THR A 48 -31.23 23.63 8.83
N SER A 49 -32.46 23.07 8.82
CA SER A 49 -32.72 21.69 9.27
C SER A 49 -33.03 20.64 8.18
N ARG A 50 -32.92 20.94 6.87
CA ARG A 50 -33.10 19.90 5.82
C ARG A 50 -31.97 19.93 4.79
N GLU A 51 -31.70 18.76 4.20
CA GLU A 51 -30.70 18.58 3.15
C GLU A 51 -31.00 19.49 1.95
N ARG A 52 -29.99 20.21 1.46
CA ARG A 52 -30.10 21.14 0.33
C ARG A 52 -30.00 20.39 -1.00
N SER A 53 -30.58 20.98 -2.05
CA SER A 53 -30.31 20.53 -3.41
C SER A 53 -28.80 20.56 -3.65
N THR A 54 -28.22 19.45 -4.12
CA THR A 54 -26.78 19.32 -4.35
C THR A 54 -26.52 18.76 -5.73
N ASN A 55 -25.48 19.26 -6.37
CA ASN A 55 -24.93 18.71 -7.60
C ASN A 55 -23.54 18.17 -7.23
N LEU A 56 -23.35 16.86 -7.39
CA LEU A 56 -22.09 16.20 -7.12
C LEU A 56 -21.49 15.73 -8.45
N PHE A 57 -20.21 16.02 -8.63
CA PHE A 57 -19.39 15.48 -9.70
C PHE A 57 -18.35 14.55 -9.06
N GLU A 58 -18.34 13.30 -9.48
CA GLU A 58 -17.40 12.28 -9.01
C GLU A 58 -16.61 11.75 -10.20
N ILE A 59 -15.28 11.82 -10.08
CA ILE A 59 -14.35 11.26 -11.07
C ILE A 59 -13.67 10.07 -10.41
N THR A 60 -13.87 8.87 -10.97
CA THR A 60 -13.13 7.68 -10.58
C THR A 60 -12.11 7.35 -11.66
N GLN A 61 -10.86 7.10 -11.28
CA GLN A 61 -9.79 6.73 -12.22
C GLN A 61 -9.21 5.39 -11.79
N GLN A 62 -8.92 4.54 -12.79
CA GLN A 62 -8.19 3.30 -12.62
C GLN A 62 -7.09 3.23 -13.68
N MET A 63 -5.86 2.99 -13.26
CA MET A 63 -4.69 2.98 -14.13
C MET A 63 -3.83 1.78 -13.84
N GLN A 64 -3.51 1.04 -14.91
CA GLN A 64 -2.59 -0.10 -14.88
C GLN A 64 -1.59 0.07 -16.02
N VAL A 65 -0.31 0.07 -15.70
CA VAL A 65 0.77 0.27 -16.66
C VAL A 65 1.91 -0.68 -16.33
N ARG A 66 2.38 -1.39 -17.35
CA ARG A 66 3.63 -2.12 -17.34
C ARG A 66 4.53 -1.57 -18.42
N MET A 67 5.72 -1.14 -18.02
CA MET A 67 6.74 -0.63 -18.93
C MET A 67 8.05 -1.32 -18.61
N GLN A 68 8.68 -1.91 -19.62
CA GLN A 68 9.97 -2.56 -19.45
C GLN A 68 10.82 -2.34 -20.69
N GLY A 69 12.08 -1.98 -20.48
CA GLY A 69 13.01 -1.84 -21.59
C GLY A 69 14.23 -1.00 -21.29
N LYS A 70 14.93 -0.65 -22.35
CA LYS A 70 16.07 0.25 -22.34
C LYS A 70 15.82 1.45 -23.25
N VAL A 71 16.23 2.62 -22.79
CA VAL A 71 16.25 3.86 -23.59
C VAL A 71 17.71 4.17 -23.89
N GLY A 72 18.08 4.00 -25.16
CA GLY A 72 19.48 3.92 -25.56
C GLY A 72 20.26 2.87 -24.77
N GLN A 73 21.53 3.15 -24.50
CA GLN A 73 22.43 2.19 -23.83
C GLN A 73 22.48 2.33 -22.31
N LYS A 74 22.07 3.48 -21.77
CA LYS A 74 22.35 3.88 -20.38
C LYS A 74 21.14 3.89 -19.47
N ILE A 75 19.92 3.94 -20.00
CA ILE A 75 18.71 4.06 -19.20
C ILE A 75 17.96 2.73 -19.24
N THR A 76 17.71 2.15 -18.08
CA THR A 76 16.84 0.98 -17.91
C THR A 76 15.56 1.42 -17.22
N VAL A 77 14.42 1.02 -17.78
CA VAL A 77 13.09 1.34 -17.26
C VAL A 77 12.38 0.05 -16.92
N ASN A 78 11.82 -0.01 -15.71
CA ASN A 78 10.96 -1.09 -15.24
C ASN A 78 9.85 -0.49 -14.36
N VAL A 79 8.61 -0.58 -14.81
CA VAL A 79 7.43 -0.05 -14.13
C VAL A 79 6.36 -1.14 -14.13
N ASP A 80 5.84 -1.51 -12.96
CA ASP A 80 4.58 -2.26 -12.78
C ASP A 80 3.72 -1.45 -11.81
N TYR A 81 2.82 -0.66 -12.38
CA TYR A 81 1.94 0.25 -11.65
C TYR A 81 0.47 -0.15 -11.84
N ASP A 82 -0.25 -0.36 -10.75
CA ASP A 82 -1.67 -0.65 -10.69
C ASP A 82 -2.25 0.07 -9.47
N ASP A 83 -3.05 1.12 -9.71
CA ASP A 83 -3.66 1.90 -8.62
C ASP A 83 -4.70 1.13 -7.81
N THR A 84 -5.17 -0.02 -8.32
CA THR A 84 -6.11 -0.90 -7.62
C THR A 84 -5.42 -1.87 -6.67
N LYS A 85 -4.09 -2.00 -6.73
CA LYS A 85 -3.30 -2.99 -6.00
C LYS A 85 -2.10 -2.36 -5.31
N VAL A 86 -2.07 -2.43 -3.98
CA VAL A 86 -1.02 -1.81 -3.14
C VAL A 86 0.36 -2.45 -3.37
N ASP A 87 0.39 -3.72 -3.79
CA ASP A 87 1.58 -4.51 -4.07
C ASP A 87 2.16 -4.32 -5.48
N LYS A 88 1.48 -3.58 -6.36
CA LYS A 88 1.92 -3.35 -7.75
C LYS A 88 2.08 -1.86 -8.00
N GLN A 89 2.96 -1.22 -7.26
CA GLN A 89 3.26 0.21 -7.41
C GLN A 89 4.76 0.41 -7.48
N ASP A 90 5.40 -0.41 -8.30
CA ASP A 90 6.85 -0.44 -8.43
C ASP A 90 7.27 0.36 -9.66
N ILE A 91 8.16 1.31 -9.43
CA ILE A 91 8.72 2.19 -10.46
C ILE A 91 10.23 2.15 -10.31
N SER A 92 10.96 1.78 -11.33
CA SER A 92 12.41 1.77 -11.34
C SER A 92 12.93 2.33 -12.66
N VAL A 93 13.58 3.48 -12.59
CA VAL A 93 14.28 4.07 -13.71
C VAL A 93 15.72 4.29 -13.30
N VAL A 94 16.64 3.64 -13.99
CA VAL A 94 18.06 3.64 -13.64
C VAL A 94 18.87 4.11 -14.83
N TYR A 95 19.60 5.20 -14.66
CA TYR A 95 20.67 5.64 -15.54
C TYR A 95 22.00 5.09 -15.03
N GLN A 96 22.73 4.40 -15.90
CA GLN A 96 24.07 3.90 -15.63
C GLN A 96 25.06 4.66 -16.54
N GLY A 97 25.90 5.48 -15.92
CA GLY A 97 26.98 6.18 -16.61
C GLY A 97 28.16 5.25 -16.92
N ASP A 98 28.99 5.67 -17.85
CA ASP A 98 30.23 4.95 -18.18
C ASP A 98 31.26 5.12 -17.06
N PRO A 99 32.25 4.19 -16.92
CA PRO A 99 33.25 4.28 -15.86
C PRO A 99 34.08 5.57 -15.85
N SER A 100 34.18 6.26 -16.99
CA SER A 100 34.88 7.55 -17.15
C SER A 100 34.03 8.77 -16.82
N GLU A 101 32.71 8.64 -16.68
CA GLU A 101 31.81 9.76 -16.41
C GLU A 101 31.81 10.15 -14.92
N ALA A 102 31.58 11.42 -14.62
CA ALA A 102 31.47 11.83 -13.22
C ALA A 102 30.19 11.26 -12.57
N VAL A 103 29.09 11.23 -13.30
CA VAL A 103 27.82 10.67 -12.85
C VAL A 103 27.85 9.17 -13.11
N GLN A 104 27.85 8.37 -12.05
CA GLN A 104 27.95 6.92 -12.17
C GLN A 104 26.57 6.28 -12.25
N ASN A 105 25.62 6.75 -11.43
CA ASN A 105 24.29 6.18 -11.36
C ASN A 105 23.25 7.24 -10.97
N ILE A 106 22.10 7.24 -11.63
CA ILE A 106 20.91 7.97 -11.18
C ILE A 106 19.74 7.01 -11.16
N ALA A 107 19.15 6.78 -9.99
CA ALA A 107 17.98 5.95 -9.80
C ALA A 107 16.77 6.80 -9.40
N PHE A 108 15.61 6.50 -9.96
CA PHE A 108 14.33 7.13 -9.66
C PHE A 108 13.26 6.05 -9.39
N GLY A 109 12.42 6.30 -8.40
CA GLY A 109 11.32 5.43 -7.98
C GLY A 109 11.69 4.63 -6.73
N ASP A 110 11.39 3.34 -6.73
CA ASP A 110 11.77 2.41 -5.68
C ASP A 110 13.28 2.17 -5.69
N ILE A 111 13.94 2.67 -4.65
CA ILE A 111 15.37 2.58 -4.45
C ILE A 111 15.67 1.83 -3.15
N ASP A 112 16.66 0.94 -3.22
CA ASP A 112 17.25 0.34 -2.03
C ASP A 112 18.46 1.19 -1.61
N LEU A 113 18.34 1.82 -0.44
CA LEU A 113 19.45 2.55 0.14
C LEU A 113 20.09 1.70 1.22
N SER A 114 21.29 1.21 0.93
CA SER A 114 22.19 0.57 1.89
C SER A 114 23.41 1.45 2.11
N LEU A 115 23.47 2.14 3.24
CA LEU A 115 24.67 2.87 3.66
C LEU A 115 25.62 1.91 4.39
N PRO A 116 26.95 2.06 4.26
CA PRO A 116 27.91 1.25 4.99
C PRO A 116 27.63 1.29 6.49
N SER A 117 27.56 0.12 7.12
CA SER A 117 27.35 0.03 8.57
C SER A 117 28.57 0.60 9.28
N THR A 118 28.36 1.69 10.00
CA THR A 118 29.29 2.22 10.98
C THR A 118 28.77 1.86 12.38
N GLU A 119 29.56 2.08 13.42
CA GLU A 119 29.13 1.84 14.81
C GLU A 119 27.83 2.58 15.19
N PHE A 120 27.54 3.72 14.53
CA PHE A 120 26.43 4.59 14.90
C PHE A 120 25.34 4.69 13.83
N VAL A 121 25.61 4.29 12.60
CA VAL A 121 24.69 4.44 11.48
C VAL A 121 24.68 3.16 10.65
N SER A 122 23.53 2.49 10.66
CA SER A 122 23.18 1.49 9.69
C SER A 122 21.84 1.88 9.09
N TYR A 123 21.81 2.08 7.77
CA TYR A 123 20.60 2.46 7.05
C TYR A 123 20.44 1.52 5.87
N ASN A 124 19.50 0.59 6.01
CA ASN A 124 19.05 -0.31 4.96
C ASN A 124 17.52 -0.22 4.90
N LYS A 125 17.00 0.53 3.92
CA LYS A 125 15.56 0.71 3.72
C LYS A 125 15.23 0.83 2.24
N GLN A 126 14.03 0.36 1.89
CA GLN A 126 13.39 0.61 0.62
C GLN A 126 12.66 1.96 0.68
N LEU A 127 12.92 2.81 -0.30
CA LEU A 127 12.43 4.19 -0.35
C LEU A 127 11.85 4.48 -1.73
N PHE A 128 10.89 5.38 -1.80
CA PHE A 128 10.48 5.97 -3.07
C PHE A 128 11.12 7.35 -3.23
N GLY A 129 11.97 7.55 -4.22
CA GLY A 129 12.67 8.81 -4.41
C GLY A 129 13.71 8.80 -5.51
N ILE A 130 14.70 9.67 -5.35
CA ILE A 130 15.80 9.87 -6.28
C ILE A 130 17.11 9.61 -5.56
N ARG A 131 18.00 8.86 -6.20
CA ARG A 131 19.39 8.67 -5.78
C ARG A 131 20.32 9.04 -6.92
N ALA A 132 21.37 9.79 -6.63
CA ALA A 132 22.44 10.08 -7.58
C ALA A 132 23.80 9.76 -6.95
N ASP A 133 24.58 8.91 -7.61
CA ASP A 133 25.94 8.56 -7.23
C ASP A 133 26.92 9.24 -8.21
N ILE A 134 27.81 10.07 -7.67
CA ILE A 134 28.79 10.86 -8.41
C ILE A 134 30.18 10.46 -7.92
N LYS A 135 31.09 10.18 -8.86
CA LYS A 135 32.49 9.88 -8.59
C LYS A 135 33.36 10.86 -9.38
N THR A 136 34.17 11.64 -8.68
CA THR A 136 35.13 12.55 -9.32
C THR A 136 36.51 12.34 -8.71
N GLY A 137 37.45 11.82 -9.52
CA GLY A 137 38.77 11.41 -9.04
C GLY A 137 38.67 10.37 -7.91
N GLY A 138 39.15 10.76 -6.72
CA GLY A 138 39.08 9.95 -5.50
C GLY A 138 37.83 10.18 -4.63
N LEU A 139 36.98 11.16 -4.97
CA LEU A 139 35.80 11.53 -4.19
C LEU A 139 34.56 10.77 -4.66
N LYS A 140 33.78 10.23 -3.72
CA LYS A 140 32.47 9.61 -3.97
C LYS A 140 31.41 10.40 -3.21
N LEU A 141 30.40 10.87 -3.93
CA LEU A 141 29.27 11.62 -3.39
C LEU A 141 27.98 10.89 -3.75
N THR A 142 27.13 10.65 -2.75
CA THR A 142 25.81 10.05 -2.95
C THR A 142 24.76 11.03 -2.43
N PHE A 143 23.87 11.46 -3.32
CA PHE A 143 22.72 12.30 -3.00
C PHE A 143 21.46 11.45 -2.98
N VAL A 144 20.64 11.60 -1.93
CA VAL A 144 19.36 10.90 -1.82
C VAL A 144 18.27 11.87 -1.37
N GLY A 145 17.21 11.97 -2.16
CA GLY A 145 15.97 12.66 -1.79
C GLY A 145 14.81 11.67 -1.90
N SER A 146 14.19 11.30 -0.77
CA SER A 146 13.22 10.21 -0.79
C SER A 146 12.18 10.30 0.32
N ARG A 147 11.11 9.52 0.14
CA ARG A 147 10.10 9.22 1.14
C ARG A 147 10.13 7.73 1.46
N THR A 148 10.20 7.38 2.74
CA THR A 148 10.24 5.97 3.17
C THR A 148 8.95 5.25 2.79
N LYS A 149 9.08 4.10 2.10
CA LYS A 149 7.97 3.20 1.77
C LYS A 149 7.77 2.26 2.97
N GLY A 150 6.74 2.50 3.77
CA GLY A 150 6.30 1.59 4.84
C GLY A 150 6.96 1.76 6.22
N THR A 151 6.42 1.02 7.20
CA THR A 151 6.84 1.02 8.61
C THR A 151 7.78 -0.18 8.87
N THR A 152 8.98 0.08 9.39
CA THR A 152 9.89 -1.00 9.79
C THR A 152 9.29 -1.78 10.97
N LYS A 153 9.02 -3.07 10.78
CA LYS A 153 8.60 -3.97 11.86
C LYS A 153 9.78 -4.84 12.26
N THR A 154 10.39 -4.53 13.39
CA THR A 154 11.43 -5.38 13.98
C THR A 154 10.76 -6.51 14.77
N LYS A 155 11.03 -7.76 14.41
CA LYS A 155 10.64 -8.93 15.19
C LYS A 155 11.89 -9.58 15.76
N GLN A 156 11.94 -9.76 17.06
CA GLN A 156 13.02 -10.49 17.73
C GLN A 156 12.58 -11.95 17.88
N PHE A 157 13.43 -12.88 17.44
CA PHE A 157 13.21 -14.31 17.56
C PHE A 157 14.30 -14.89 18.48
N THR A 158 13.88 -15.62 19.52
CA THR A 158 14.79 -16.39 20.37
C THR A 158 14.37 -17.86 20.27
N GLY A 159 14.99 -18.62 19.36
CA GLY A 159 14.61 -20.01 19.04
C GLY A 159 13.46 -20.13 18.03
N ASN A 160 12.70 -21.24 18.08
CA ASN A 160 11.58 -21.53 17.18
C ASN A 160 10.24 -20.87 17.57
N THR A 161 10.21 -20.04 18.63
CA THR A 161 8.97 -19.44 19.14
C THR A 161 8.87 -17.95 18.78
N GLN A 162 7.70 -17.55 18.28
CA GLN A 162 7.37 -16.15 18.03
C GLN A 162 6.90 -15.50 19.35
N PHE A 163 7.65 -14.54 19.89
CA PHE A 163 7.19 -13.75 21.03
C PHE A 163 6.21 -12.67 20.58
N GLN A 164 5.00 -12.68 21.16
CA GLN A 164 4.06 -11.57 21.06
C GLN A 164 4.01 -10.88 22.42
N LYS A 165 4.55 -9.66 22.50
CA LYS A 165 4.39 -8.81 23.69
C LYS A 165 2.96 -8.28 23.69
N ILE A 166 2.16 -8.68 24.66
CA ILE A 166 0.83 -8.13 24.90
C ILE A 166 0.97 -7.20 26.10
N ASP A 167 0.87 -5.90 25.87
CA ASP A 167 0.80 -4.92 26.95
C ASP A 167 -0.66 -4.82 27.40
N VAL A 168 -0.96 -5.34 28.60
CA VAL A 168 -2.30 -5.26 29.23
C VAL A 168 -2.23 -4.24 30.36
N ASN A 169 -2.91 -3.11 30.19
CA ASN A 169 -3.00 -2.12 31.27
C ASN A 169 -3.94 -2.65 32.38
N ASP A 170 -3.61 -2.38 33.64
CA ASP A 170 -4.39 -2.80 34.82
C ASP A 170 -5.85 -2.30 34.79
N THR A 171 -6.12 -1.22 34.04
CA THR A 171 -7.45 -0.64 33.85
C THR A 171 -8.26 -1.33 32.74
N THR A 172 -7.62 -2.13 31.89
CA THR A 172 -8.22 -2.76 30.70
C THR A 172 -8.81 -4.14 31.06
N TYR A 173 -9.63 -4.19 32.11
CA TYR A 173 -10.40 -5.39 32.41
C TYR A 173 -11.57 -5.54 31.44
N LEU A 174 -11.94 -6.79 31.13
CA LEU A 174 -13.11 -7.08 30.32
C LEU A 174 -14.38 -6.80 31.12
N ARG A 175 -14.97 -5.63 30.89
CA ARG A 175 -16.25 -5.23 31.50
C ARG A 175 -17.32 -6.26 31.16
N ARG A 176 -18.14 -6.63 32.15
CA ARG A 176 -19.35 -7.45 31.97
C ARG A 176 -19.07 -8.82 31.33
N ARG A 177 -17.87 -9.35 31.49
CA ARG A 177 -17.46 -10.66 30.95
C ARG A 177 -17.53 -11.78 31.97
N TYR A 178 -17.06 -11.50 33.18
CA TYR A 178 -17.04 -12.45 34.29
C TYR A 178 -17.88 -11.88 35.43
N TYR A 179 -18.69 -12.74 36.04
CA TYR A 179 -19.59 -12.39 37.13
C TYR A 179 -19.37 -13.38 38.27
N ASP A 180 -19.09 -12.87 39.47
CA ASP A 180 -19.04 -13.69 40.67
C ASP A 180 -20.44 -13.76 41.29
N LEU A 181 -21.07 -14.93 41.21
CA LEU A 181 -22.37 -15.19 41.84
C LEU A 181 -22.26 -15.36 43.36
N THR A 182 -21.06 -15.58 43.88
CA THR A 182 -20.77 -15.77 45.31
C THR A 182 -20.49 -14.45 46.03
N PHE A 183 -20.29 -13.34 45.33
CA PHE A 183 -19.93 -12.02 45.87
C PHE A 183 -19.01 -12.10 47.11
N GLY A 184 -17.98 -12.95 47.06
CA GLY A 184 -17.02 -13.16 48.16
C GLY A 184 -17.50 -13.94 49.39
N ASN A 185 -18.74 -14.45 49.41
CA ASN A 185 -19.25 -15.29 50.49
C ASN A 185 -20.01 -16.50 49.91
N THR A 186 -19.38 -17.67 50.03
CA THR A 186 -19.87 -18.96 49.55
C THR A 186 -20.99 -19.56 50.40
N TYR A 187 -21.22 -19.04 51.61
CA TYR A 187 -22.25 -19.55 52.53
C TYR A 187 -23.60 -18.87 52.36
N ARG A 188 -23.66 -17.71 51.69
CA ARG A 188 -24.88 -16.88 51.65
C ARG A 188 -25.97 -17.37 50.69
N LEU A 189 -25.65 -18.30 49.78
CA LEU A 189 -26.63 -18.89 48.86
C LEU A 189 -26.29 -20.37 48.65
N PRO A 190 -27.24 -21.32 48.82
CA PRO A 190 -27.04 -22.71 48.43
C PRO A 190 -27.16 -22.86 46.91
N ILE A 191 -26.22 -22.27 46.16
CA ILE A 191 -26.12 -22.48 44.71
C ILE A 191 -25.48 -23.84 44.50
N LYS A 192 -26.22 -24.79 43.95
CA LYS A 192 -25.62 -26.04 43.48
C LYS A 192 -24.86 -25.74 42.19
N VAL A 193 -23.59 -26.09 42.15
CA VAL A 193 -22.75 -25.92 40.94
C VAL A 193 -23.45 -26.59 39.76
N ASN A 194 -23.60 -25.86 38.64
CA ASN A 194 -24.31 -26.25 37.41
C ASN A 194 -25.86 -26.22 37.49
N SER A 195 -26.44 -25.62 38.53
CA SER A 195 -27.90 -25.39 38.59
C SER A 195 -28.33 -24.01 38.12
N GLU A 196 -27.38 -23.17 37.73
CA GLU A 196 -27.59 -21.77 37.38
C GLU A 196 -28.31 -21.62 36.04
N LYS A 197 -29.34 -20.78 35.99
CA LYS A 197 -30.00 -20.36 34.74
C LYS A 197 -29.70 -18.90 34.49
N ILE A 198 -29.05 -18.60 33.36
CA ILE A 198 -28.69 -17.24 32.96
C ILE A 198 -29.63 -16.79 31.85
N TYR A 199 -30.33 -15.68 32.09
CA TYR A 199 -31.17 -15.03 31.07
C TYR A 199 -30.45 -13.76 30.61
N ILE A 200 -30.26 -13.61 29.30
CA ILE A 200 -29.69 -12.41 28.70
C ILE A 200 -30.84 -11.67 28.02
N ASP A 201 -31.16 -10.49 28.55
CA ASP A 201 -32.13 -9.61 27.92
C ASP A 201 -31.57 -9.09 26.59
N ARG A 202 -32.26 -9.40 25.49
CA ARG A 202 -31.99 -8.78 24.20
C ARG A 202 -32.85 -7.53 24.15
N GLN A 203 -32.29 -6.39 24.56
CA GLN A 203 -32.93 -5.10 24.32
C GLN A 203 -33.04 -4.88 22.81
N SER A 204 -34.13 -5.35 22.21
CA SER A 204 -34.61 -4.86 20.94
C SER A 204 -35.31 -3.54 21.26
N PRO A 205 -34.80 -2.39 20.80
CA PRO A 205 -35.52 -1.14 21.00
C PRO A 205 -36.86 -1.28 20.27
N ALA A 206 -37.96 -1.25 21.01
CA ALA A 206 -39.28 -1.11 20.42
C ALA A 206 -39.26 0.16 19.56
N ALA A 207 -39.57 0.02 18.28
CA ALA A 207 -39.71 1.15 17.38
C ALA A 207 -40.80 2.08 17.94
N VAL A 208 -40.42 3.30 18.29
CA VAL A 208 -41.33 4.42 18.56
C VAL A 208 -41.27 5.35 17.37
#